data_AF-A0A388SIZ1-F1
#
_entry.id   AF-A0A388SIZ1-F1
#
_cell.length_a   1.000
_cell.length_b   1.000
_cell.length_c   1.000
_cell.angle_alpha   90.00
_cell.angle_beta   90.00
_cell.angle_gamma   90.00
#
_symmetry.space_group_name_H-M   'P 1'
#
loop_
_entity.id
_entity.type
_entity.pdbx_description
1 polymer ?
#
loop_
_entity_poly.entity_id
_entity_poly.type
_entity_poly.pdbx_seq_one_letter_code
_entity_poly.pdbx_strand_id
1 'polypeptide(L)'
;MRTPAILLLLACLALPALAGCGKQVASVPESDEALHNWHQGRTYQAQGRYELAREHYLLALAAARSDDVRDVLAREVDVVDRQIKTLR
;
A
#
# COMPACT_ATOMS: atom_id res chain seq x y z
N MET A 1 0.02 -58.59 -7.56
CA MET A 1 0.04 -57.57 -8.63
C MET A 1 0.03 -56.20 -7.96
N ARG A 2 1.21 -55.60 -7.78
CA ARG A 2 1.42 -54.35 -7.05
C ARG A 2 1.37 -53.21 -8.07
N THR A 3 0.33 -52.40 -8.04
CA THR A 3 0.28 -51.14 -8.78
C THR A 3 1.46 -50.28 -8.34
N PRO A 4 2.39 -49.90 -9.23
CA PRO A 4 3.55 -49.12 -8.81
C PRO A 4 3.10 -47.69 -8.52
N ALA A 5 3.46 -47.20 -7.34
CA ALA A 5 3.27 -45.81 -6.86
C ALA A 5 3.83 -44.73 -7.81
N ILE A 6 4.51 -45.14 -8.88
CA ILE A 6 5.06 -44.32 -9.97
C ILE A 6 3.96 -43.58 -10.74
N LEU A 7 2.75 -44.15 -10.86
CA LEU A 7 1.62 -43.50 -11.54
C LEU A 7 1.06 -42.27 -10.78
N LEU A 8 1.22 -42.23 -9.45
CA LEU A 8 0.78 -41.09 -8.61
C LEU A 8 1.79 -39.93 -8.64
N LEU A 9 3.07 -40.21 -8.87
CA LEU A 9 4.13 -39.18 -8.92
C LEU A 9 4.12 -38.38 -10.23
N LEU A 10 3.60 -38.94 -11.33
CA LEU A 10 3.50 -38.28 -12.63
C LEU A 10 2.34 -37.26 -12.72
N ALA A 11 1.33 -37.35 -11.85
CA ALA A 11 0.19 -36.43 -11.85
C ALA A 11 0.52 -35.05 -11.24
N CYS A 12 1.59 -34.94 -10.44
CA CYS A 12 2.00 -33.68 -9.82
C CYS A 12 2.84 -32.78 -10.75
N LEU A 13 3.32 -33.29 -11.89
CA LEU A 13 4.16 -32.55 -12.84
C LEU A 13 3.36 -31.77 -13.90
N ALA A 14 2.03 -31.84 -13.85
CA ALA A 14 1.14 -31.22 -14.84
C ALA A 14 0.17 -30.21 -14.21
N LEU A 15 0.57 -29.46 -13.18
CA LEU A 15 -0.02 -28.15 -12.93
C LEU A 15 0.79 -27.13 -13.73
N PRO A 16 0.40 -26.85 -14.99
CA PRO A 16 1.09 -25.84 -15.75
C PRO A 16 0.82 -24.51 -15.05
N ALA A 17 1.90 -23.81 -14.75
CA ALA A 17 2.00 -22.37 -14.87
C ALA A 17 0.64 -21.65 -14.82
N LEU A 18 0.11 -21.43 -13.62
CA LEU A 18 -0.57 -20.18 -13.32
C LEU A 18 0.50 -19.10 -13.46
N ALA A 19 0.84 -18.79 -14.72
CA ALA A 19 1.53 -17.59 -15.10
C ALA A 19 0.58 -16.46 -14.70
N GLY A 20 0.68 -16.05 -13.45
CA GLY A 20 0.22 -14.74 -13.06
C GLY A 20 0.92 -13.77 -13.99
N CYS A 21 0.18 -13.24 -14.97
CA CYS A 21 0.57 -12.04 -15.69
C CYS A 21 0.57 -10.91 -14.65
N GLY A 22 1.62 -10.84 -13.85
CA GLY A 22 1.98 -9.63 -13.16
C GLY A 22 2.27 -8.63 -14.26
N LYS A 23 1.34 -7.72 -14.52
CA LYS A 23 1.62 -6.54 -15.33
C LYS A 23 2.88 -5.93 -14.72
N GLN A 24 4.00 -6.01 -15.45
CA GLN A 24 5.20 -5.30 -15.08
C GLN A 24 4.90 -3.82 -15.32
N VAL A 25 4.27 -3.20 -14.32
CA VAL A 25 4.11 -1.76 -14.26
C VAL A 25 5.49 -1.25 -13.92
N ALA A 26 6.12 -0.52 -14.84
CA ALA A 26 7.32 0.23 -14.54
C ALA A 26 7.00 1.16 -13.36
N SER A 27 7.45 0.82 -12.15
CA SER A 27 7.17 1.64 -10.98
C SER A 27 8.05 2.87 -11.08
N VAL A 28 7.44 4.02 -11.36
CA VAL A 28 8.10 5.30 -11.07
C VAL A 28 8.38 5.31 -9.57
N PRO A 29 9.64 5.49 -9.13
CA PRO A 29 9.91 5.60 -7.70
C PRO A 29 9.13 6.78 -7.14
N GLU A 30 8.48 6.56 -6.00
CA GLU A 30 7.67 7.57 -5.34
C GLU A 30 8.54 8.78 -4.95
N SER A 31 7.92 9.94 -4.76
CA SER A 31 8.64 11.14 -4.34
C SER A 31 9.19 11.00 -2.91
N ASP A 32 10.49 11.27 -2.72
CA ASP A 32 11.10 11.31 -1.38
C ASP A 32 10.37 12.31 -0.46
N GLU A 33 9.91 13.43 -1.03
CA GLU A 33 9.12 14.44 -0.31
C GLU A 33 7.76 13.89 0.12
N ALA A 34 7.11 13.09 -0.73
CA ALA A 34 5.84 12.46 -0.37
C ALA A 34 6.03 11.45 0.77
N LEU A 35 7.05 10.59 0.68
CA LEU A 35 7.36 9.61 1.72
C LEU A 35 7.75 10.27 3.05
N HIS A 36 8.56 11.34 2.99
CA HIS A 36 8.96 12.10 4.17
C HIS A 36 7.76 12.70 4.90
N ASN A 37 6.94 13.46 4.16
CA ASN A 37 5.76 14.10 4.73
C ASN A 37 4.74 13.06 5.23
N TRP A 38 4.57 11.94 4.53
CA TRP A 38 3.69 10.87 5.00
C TRP A 38 4.18 10.28 6.33
N HIS A 39 5.48 10.05 6.48
CA HIS A 39 6.05 9.60 7.75
C HIS A 39 5.86 10.62 8.87
N GLN A 40 6.07 11.91 8.60
CA GLN A 40 5.83 12.97 9.58
C GLN A 40 4.35 13.04 9.99
N GLY A 41 3.43 12.95 9.03
CA GLY A 41 2.00 12.93 9.29
C GLY A 41 1.60 11.79 10.23
N ARG A 42 2.09 10.56 9.97
CA ARG A 42 1.87 9.39 10.85
C ARG A 42 2.44 9.60 12.25
N THR A 43 3.62 10.20 12.33
CA THR A 43 4.27 10.53 13.61
C THR A 43 3.44 11.54 14.42
N TYR A 44 2.97 12.62 13.80
CA TYR A 44 2.13 13.61 14.48
C TYR A 44 0.75 13.06 14.85
N GLN A 45 0.15 12.22 14.01
CA GLN A 45 -1.11 11.58 14.30
C GLN A 45 -1.00 10.67 15.54
N ALA A 46 0.08 9.87 15.62
CA ALA A 46 0.36 9.03 16.80
C ALA A 46 0.59 9.85 18.09
N GLN A 47 1.06 11.09 17.96
CA GLN A 47 1.22 12.03 19.08
C GLN A 47 -0.09 12.78 19.43
N GLY A 48 -1.20 12.51 18.73
CA GLY A 48 -2.46 13.24 18.91
C GLY A 48 -2.45 14.68 18.36
N ARG A 49 -1.42 15.04 17.58
CA ARG A 49 -1.27 16.37 16.97
C ARG A 49 -1.93 16.39 15.59
N TYR A 50 -3.24 16.23 15.57
CA TYR A 50 -4.01 15.94 14.35
C TYR A 50 -3.97 17.05 13.30
N GLU A 51 -3.96 18.33 13.70
CA GLU A 51 -3.85 19.44 12.74
C GLU A 51 -2.53 19.41 11.96
N LEU A 52 -1.41 19.10 12.64
CA LEU A 52 -0.11 18.93 11.98
C LEU A 52 -0.04 17.65 11.15
N ALA A 53 -0.67 16.57 11.61
CA ALA A 53 -0.77 15.35 10.82
C ALA A 53 -1.46 15.62 9.47
N ARG A 54 -2.57 16.38 9.51
CA ARG A 54 -3.34 16.79 8.32
C ARG A 54 -2.49 17.60 7.36
N GLU A 55 -1.77 18.60 7.86
CA GLU A 55 -0.87 19.43 7.05
C GLU A 55 0.14 18.56 6.28
N HIS A 56 0.84 17.66 6.98
CA HIS A 56 1.82 16.79 6.36
C HIS A 56 1.21 15.77 5.39
N TYR A 57 0.01 15.24 5.65
CA TYR A 57 -0.66 14.40 4.66
C TYR A 57 -1.06 15.16 3.40
N LEU A 58 -1.43 16.43 3.50
CA LEU A 58 -1.71 17.27 2.33
C LEU A 58 -0.43 17.58 1.53
N LEU A 59 0.68 17.86 2.20
CA LEU A 59 1.99 18.03 1.54
C LEU A 59 2.42 16.74 0.83
N ALA A 60 2.27 15.59 1.50
CA ALA A 60 2.55 14.30 0.90
C ALA A 60 1.67 14.04 -0.34
N LEU A 61 0.38 14.36 -0.25
CA LEU A 61 -0.58 14.18 -1.34
C LEU A 61 -0.23 15.04 -2.55
N ALA A 62 0.19 16.28 -2.33
CA ALA A 62 0.65 17.18 -3.38
C ALA A 62 1.92 16.67 -4.09
N ALA A 63 2.82 16.01 -3.36
CA ALA A 63 4.08 15.48 -3.88
C ALA A 63 3.97 14.06 -4.48
N ALA A 64 2.83 13.37 -4.31
CA ALA A 64 2.64 11.99 -4.74
C ALA A 64 2.64 11.84 -6.28
N ARG A 65 3.42 10.88 -6.77
CA ARG A 65 3.63 10.58 -8.19
C ARG A 65 2.69 9.49 -8.71
N SER A 66 2.29 8.55 -7.85
CA SER A 66 1.39 7.46 -8.22
C SER A 66 -0.05 7.71 -7.74
N ASP A 67 -1.02 7.32 -8.56
CA ASP A 67 -2.43 7.42 -8.20
C ASP A 67 -2.77 6.53 -6.99
N ASP A 68 -2.16 5.36 -6.89
CA ASP A 68 -2.31 4.46 -5.73
C ASP A 68 -1.91 5.15 -4.42
N VAL A 69 -0.79 5.88 -4.41
CA VAL A 69 -0.33 6.63 -3.23
C VAL A 69 -1.23 7.84 -2.95
N ARG A 70 -1.71 8.53 -3.99
CA ARG A 70 -2.70 9.61 -3.83
C ARG A 70 -3.97 9.12 -3.15
N ASP A 71 -4.49 7.97 -3.58
CA ASP A 71 -5.66 7.35 -2.99
C ASP A 71 -5.46 6.97 -1.53
N VAL A 72 -4.28 6.44 -1.19
CA VAL A 72 -3.93 6.14 0.21
C VAL A 72 -3.88 7.42 1.03
N LEU A 73 -3.17 8.46 0.56
CA LEU A 73 -3.02 9.72 1.29
C LEU A 73 -4.34 10.47 1.45
N ALA A 74 -5.22 10.43 0.45
CA ALA A 74 -6.57 10.99 0.56
C ALA A 74 -7.36 10.33 1.71
N ARG A 75 -7.27 9.00 1.85
CA ARG A 75 -7.88 8.28 2.98
C ARG A 75 -7.28 8.67 4.33
N GLU A 76 -5.97 8.87 4.39
CA GLU A 76 -5.30 9.32 5.62
C GLU A 76 -5.77 10.72 6.05
N VAL A 77 -5.94 11.65 5.10
CA VAL A 77 -6.54 12.97 5.35
C VAL A 77 -7.96 12.83 5.89
N ASP A 78 -8.81 12.00 5.27
CA ASP A 78 -10.18 11.77 5.74
C ASP A 78 -10.23 11.18 7.16
N VAL A 79 -9.30 10.28 7.49
CA VAL A 79 -9.18 9.71 8.83
C VAL A 79 -8.84 10.80 9.84
N VAL A 80 -7.83 11.63 9.56
CA VAL A 80 -7.41 12.70 10.47
C VAL A 80 -8.50 13.78 10.59
N ASP A 81 -9.21 14.12 9.51
CA ASP A 81 -10.33 15.05 9.56
C ASP A 81 -11.44 14.57 10.50
N ARG A 82 -11.71 13.26 10.53
CA ARG A 82 -12.64 12.67 11.51
C ARG A 82 -12.11 12.79 12.93
N GLN A 83 -10.81 12.54 13.15
CA GLN A 83 -10.20 12.67 14.48
C GLN A 83 -10.27 14.11 15.01
N ILE A 84 -9.98 15.10 14.16
CA ILE A 84 -10.11 16.53 14.50
C ILE A 84 -11.55 16.86 14.88
N LYS A 85 -12.52 16.40 14.08
CA LYS A 85 -13.95 16.64 14.36
C LYS A 85 -14.40 16.04 15.68
N THR A 86 -13.91 14.86 16.08
CA THR A 86 -14.29 14.23 17.35
C THR A 86 -13.77 14.95 18.60
N LEU A 87 -12.77 15.83 18.45
CA LEU A 87 -12.16 16.56 19.56
C LEU A 87 -12.69 17.99 19.73
N ARG A 88 -13.48 18.47 18.77
CA ARG A 88 -14.14 19.77 18.82
C ARG A 88 -15.54 19.61 19.39
#